data_AF-A0A0D8Y6H0-F1
#
_entry.id   AF-A0A0D8Y6H0-F1
#
_cell.length_a   1.000
_cell.length_b   1.000
_cell.length_c   1.000
_cell.angle_alpha   90.00
_cell.angle_beta   90.00
_cell.angle_gamma   90.00
#
_symmetry.space_group_name_H-M   'P 1'
#
loop_
_entity.id
_entity.type
_entity.pdbx_description
1 polymer ?
#
loop_
_entity_poly.entity_id
_entity_poly.type
_entity_poly.pdbx_seq_one_letter_code
_entity_poly.pdbx_strand_id
1 'polypeptide(L)'
;MCPPPPPVYQAPCQSYAPAPMFQQYVAPPAVDCCCRCGVPCRYRNRRHRTHGSKIFEAESIEEEMEATCNNNKLKAIIEDNMTTDPTISKRAIQKAAEEKLFGKFNVICAKGDFTYIAYTETYCQASNEDVTCYAFKPT
;
A
#
# COMPACT_ATOMS: atom_id res chain seq x y z
N MET A 1 64.98 -6.49 -52.95
CA MET A 1 63.66 -6.60 -53.60
C MET A 1 62.70 -7.16 -52.55
N CYS A 2 61.86 -6.31 -51.96
CA CYS A 2 60.87 -6.72 -50.95
C CYS A 2 59.58 -7.16 -51.66
N PRO A 3 58.89 -8.22 -51.20
CA PRO A 3 57.63 -8.65 -51.79
C PRO A 3 56.53 -7.60 -51.55
N PRO A 4 55.58 -7.44 -52.49
CA PRO A 4 54.51 -6.48 -52.34
C PRO A 4 53.55 -6.89 -51.20
N PRO A 5 52.96 -5.91 -50.49
CA PRO A 5 51.99 -6.20 -49.44
C PRO A 5 50.70 -6.80 -50.03
N PRO A 6 50.01 -7.69 -49.29
CA PRO A 6 48.77 -8.29 -49.74
C PRO A 6 47.64 -7.24 -49.87
N PRO A 7 46.67 -7.47 -50.77
CA PRO A 7 45.56 -6.55 -50.97
C PRO A 7 44.64 -6.49 -49.74
N VAL A 8 44.30 -5.27 -49.33
CA VAL A 8 43.39 -5.01 -48.21
C VAL A 8 41.96 -5.26 -48.71
N TYR A 9 41.33 -6.34 -48.26
CA TYR A 9 39.89 -6.54 -48.46
C TYR A 9 39.12 -5.58 -47.56
N GLN A 10 38.48 -4.56 -48.14
CA GLN A 10 37.49 -3.76 -47.43
C GLN A 10 36.17 -4.55 -47.39
N ALA A 11 35.74 -4.94 -46.19
CA ALA A 11 34.41 -5.50 -46.00
C ALA A 11 33.36 -4.45 -46.40
N PRO A 12 32.26 -4.83 -47.08
CA PRO A 12 31.24 -3.89 -47.47
C PRO A 12 30.62 -3.27 -46.21
N CYS A 13 30.50 -1.94 -46.21
CA CYS A 13 29.82 -1.18 -45.18
C CYS A 13 28.38 -1.70 -45.06
N GLN A 14 28.13 -2.60 -44.12
CA GLN A 14 26.76 -2.89 -43.73
C GLN A 14 26.23 -1.63 -43.06
N SER A 15 25.22 -1.03 -43.68
CA SER A 15 24.39 -0.01 -43.06
C SER A 15 23.75 -0.64 -41.83
N TYR A 16 24.39 -0.47 -40.67
CA TYR A 16 23.78 -0.84 -39.41
C TYR A 16 22.53 0.03 -39.26
N ALA A 17 21.36 -0.56 -39.52
CA ALA A 17 20.14 -0.04 -38.95
C ALA A 17 20.36 -0.03 -37.43
N PRO A 18 20.17 1.11 -36.74
CA PRO A 18 20.25 1.11 -35.29
C PRO A 18 19.26 0.06 -34.78
N ALA A 19 19.74 -0.84 -33.92
CA ALA A 19 18.87 -1.81 -33.27
C ALA A 19 17.69 -1.05 -32.66
N PRO A 20 16.45 -1.55 -32.79
CA PRO A 20 15.32 -0.91 -32.13
C PRO A 20 15.66 -0.84 -30.64
N MET A 21 15.78 0.39 -30.14
CA MET A 21 15.92 0.64 -28.72
C MET A 21 14.64 0.13 -28.11
N PHE A 22 14.64 -1.13 -27.65
CA PHE A 22 13.67 -1.54 -26.65
C PHE A 22 13.94 -0.61 -25.47
N GLN A 23 13.14 0.45 -25.36
CA GLN A 23 12.98 1.13 -24.08
C GLN A 23 12.54 0.02 -23.15
N GLN A 24 13.51 -0.48 -22.39
CA GLN A 24 13.24 -1.34 -21.26
C GLN A 24 12.33 -0.47 -20.39
N TYR A 25 11.03 -0.71 -20.49
CA TYR A 25 10.10 -0.16 -19.54
C TYR A 25 10.46 -0.86 -18.24
N VAL A 26 11.43 -0.27 -17.53
CA VAL A 26 11.72 -0.64 -16.15
C VAL A 26 10.50 -0.14 -15.42
N ALA A 27 9.53 -1.03 -15.23
CA ALA A 27 8.45 -0.78 -14.31
C ALA A 27 9.12 -0.24 -13.03
N PRO A 28 8.67 0.91 -12.50
CA PRO A 28 9.22 1.38 -11.23
C PRO A 28 9.13 0.21 -10.26
N PRO A 29 10.17 -0.06 -9.45
CA PRO A 29 10.04 -1.11 -8.46
C PRO A 29 8.81 -0.77 -7.63
N ALA A 30 7.78 -1.61 -7.74
CA ALA A 30 6.67 -1.58 -6.81
C ALA A 30 7.28 -1.99 -5.48
N VAL A 31 7.76 -1.00 -4.74
CA VAL A 31 8.21 -1.20 -3.36
C VAL A 31 6.94 -1.37 -2.53
N ASP A 32 6.25 -2.49 -2.76
CA ASP A 32 5.35 -3.05 -1.77
C ASP A 32 6.22 -3.44 -0.59
N CYS A 33 6.04 -2.67 0.48
CA CYS A 33 6.88 -2.67 1.66
C CYS A 33 6.99 -4.11 2.23
N CYS A 34 8.14 -4.76 2.01
CA CYS A 34 8.48 -6.11 2.46
C CYS A 34 8.77 -6.09 3.98
N CYS A 35 7.74 -5.88 4.83
CA CYS A 35 7.96 -5.67 6.27
C CYS A 35 8.35 -6.94 7.06
N ARG A 36 8.57 -8.10 6.44
CA ARG A 36 9.01 -9.33 7.16
C ARG A 36 9.79 -10.34 6.31
N CYS A 37 10.66 -9.86 5.43
CA CYS A 37 11.47 -10.73 4.57
C CYS A 37 12.78 -11.08 5.30
N GLY A 38 13.06 -12.37 5.55
CA GLY A 38 14.23 -12.86 6.32
C GLY A 38 15.59 -12.68 5.63
N VAL A 39 15.63 -11.96 4.51
CA VAL A 39 16.86 -11.64 3.76
C VAL A 39 17.03 -10.11 3.70
N PRO A 40 18.20 -9.57 4.06
CA PRO A 40 18.41 -8.12 4.08
C PRO A 40 18.44 -7.53 2.65
N CYS A 41 17.61 -6.49 2.41
CA CYS A 41 17.57 -5.78 1.13
C CYS A 41 18.94 -5.15 0.78
N ARG A 42 19.46 -5.49 -0.40
CA ARG A 42 20.79 -5.07 -0.89
C ARG A 42 20.84 -3.64 -1.46
N TYR A 43 19.69 -3.00 -1.69
CA TYR A 43 19.58 -1.63 -2.20
C TYR A 43 19.29 -0.64 -1.07
N ARG A 44 20.22 -0.54 -0.13
CA ARG A 44 20.12 0.38 1.02
C ARG A 44 20.56 1.78 0.59
N ASN A 45 19.73 2.50 -0.16
CA ASN A 45 19.92 3.94 -0.31
C ASN A 45 19.51 4.63 1.00
N ARG A 46 20.40 5.48 1.51
CA ARG A 46 20.28 6.12 2.82
C ARG A 46 18.99 6.97 2.87
N ARG A 47 18.22 6.77 3.95
CA ARG A 47 17.17 7.68 4.48
C ARG A 47 15.86 7.81 3.67
N HIS A 48 15.12 6.72 3.55
CA HIS A 48 13.68 6.78 3.75
C HIS A 48 13.34 5.73 4.79
N ARG A 49 13.12 6.19 6.03
CA ARG A 49 12.56 5.33 7.09
C ARG A 49 11.14 5.01 6.64
N THR A 50 10.90 3.79 6.18
CA THR A 50 9.56 3.24 6.06
C THR A 50 8.90 3.31 7.43
N HIS A 51 7.70 3.90 7.49
CA HIS A 51 6.86 4.12 8.66
C HIS A 51 6.37 2.81 9.30
N GLY A 52 7.26 1.91 9.70
CA GLY A 52 6.85 0.55 10.05
C GLY A 52 7.86 -0.34 10.75
N SER A 53 9.01 0.16 11.18
CA SER A 53 9.90 -0.61 12.06
C SER A 53 10.08 0.10 13.39
N LYS A 54 9.13 -0.17 14.28
CA LYS A 54 9.11 0.06 15.73
C LYS A 54 10.50 0.33 16.33
N ILE A 55 10.83 1.60 16.56
CA ILE A 55 11.76 2.07 17.59
C ILE A 55 11.20 3.45 17.97
N PHE A 56 10.94 3.69 19.26
CA PHE A 56 10.22 4.83 19.86
C PHE A 56 8.71 4.57 20.04
N GLU A 57 8.50 3.81 21.10
CA GLU A 57 7.29 3.33 21.73
C GLU A 57 6.67 4.48 22.54
N ALA A 58 5.35 4.69 22.39
CA ALA A 58 4.43 5.45 23.26
C ALA A 58 3.96 6.88 22.90
N GLU A 59 4.61 7.68 22.04
CA GLU A 59 4.17 9.10 21.86
C GLU A 59 3.25 9.37 20.65
N SER A 60 3.14 8.44 19.68
CA SER A 60 2.40 8.67 18.42
C SER A 60 1.04 7.99 18.31
N ILE A 61 0.64 7.16 19.28
CA ILE A 61 -0.65 6.44 19.22
C ILE A 61 -1.82 7.43 19.30
N GLU A 62 -1.64 8.52 20.03
CA GLU A 62 -2.68 9.53 20.24
C GLU A 62 -2.91 10.41 19.00
N GLU A 63 -1.87 10.66 18.19
CA GLU A 63 -2.01 11.42 16.94
C GLU A 63 -2.55 10.57 15.78
N GLU A 64 -2.26 9.27 15.75
CA GLU A 64 -2.71 8.35 14.69
C GLU A 64 -4.20 7.98 14.83
N MET A 65 -4.73 7.95 16.06
CA MET A 65 -6.16 7.73 16.33
C MET A 65 -7.05 8.92 15.94
N GLU A 66 -6.49 10.13 15.87
CA GLU A 66 -7.22 11.34 15.48
C GLU A 66 -7.19 11.54 13.95
N ALA A 67 -6.14 11.05 13.27
CA ALA A 67 -6.05 11.05 11.81
C ALA A 67 -6.89 9.96 11.11
N THR A 68 -7.36 8.93 11.83
CA THR A 68 -8.11 7.80 11.24
C THR A 68 -9.63 7.93 11.29
N CYS A 69 -10.16 9.00 11.88
CA CYS A 69 -11.60 9.18 12.00
C CYS A 69 -12.05 10.64 11.82
N ASN A 70 -12.89 10.89 10.83
CA ASN A 70 -13.46 12.21 10.57
C ASN A 70 -14.93 12.34 11.00
N ASN A 71 -15.52 11.26 11.52
CA ASN A 71 -16.92 11.23 11.95
C ASN A 71 -17.09 10.48 13.27
N ASN A 72 -17.26 11.26 14.35
CA ASN A 72 -17.44 10.74 15.71
C ASN A 72 -18.72 9.89 15.87
N LYS A 73 -19.77 10.16 15.09
CA LYS A 73 -20.98 9.32 15.11
C LYS A 73 -20.69 7.94 14.54
N LEU A 74 -19.90 7.88 13.47
CA LEU A 74 -19.48 6.62 12.87
C LEU A 74 -18.56 5.84 13.83
N LYS A 75 -17.67 6.54 14.55
CA LYS A 75 -16.84 5.94 15.61
C LYS A 75 -17.68 5.22 16.67
N ALA A 76 -18.66 5.92 17.25
CA ALA A 76 -19.54 5.34 18.26
C ALA A 76 -20.30 4.13 17.73
N ILE A 77 -20.75 4.16 16.47
CA ILE A 77 -21.43 3.02 15.84
C ILE A 77 -20.49 1.81 15.72
N ILE A 78 -19.23 2.04 15.34
CA ILE A 78 -18.23 0.97 15.26
C ILE A 78 -18.03 0.36 16.65
N GLU A 79 -17.73 1.18 17.65
CA GLU A 79 -17.46 0.74 19.03
C GLU A 79 -18.65 -0.01 19.66
N ASP A 80 -19.88 0.52 19.49
CA ASP A 80 -21.11 -0.06 20.05
C ASP A 80 -21.48 -1.43 19.44
N ASN A 81 -21.08 -1.68 18.18
CA ASN A 81 -21.50 -2.85 17.41
C ASN A 81 -20.33 -3.81 17.11
N MET A 82 -19.18 -3.59 17.72
CA MET A 82 -18.02 -4.44 17.54
C MET A 82 -18.11 -5.66 18.47
N THR A 83 -17.82 -6.82 17.90
CA THR A 83 -17.72 -8.10 18.59
C THR A 83 -16.35 -8.72 18.34
N THR A 84 -16.04 -9.80 19.05
CA THR A 84 -14.82 -10.59 18.84
C THR A 84 -14.74 -11.22 17.45
N ASP A 85 -15.84 -11.33 16.69
CA ASP A 85 -15.82 -11.90 15.34
C ASP A 85 -15.97 -10.83 14.24
N PRO A 86 -14.95 -10.62 13.39
CA PRO A 86 -14.96 -9.56 12.38
C PRO A 86 -16.09 -9.73 11.36
N THR A 87 -16.51 -10.98 11.11
CA THR A 87 -17.62 -11.28 10.21
C THR A 87 -18.98 -10.85 10.75
N ILE A 88 -19.16 -10.90 12.08
CA ILE A 88 -20.37 -10.43 12.75
C ILE A 88 -20.31 -8.90 12.87
N SER A 89 -19.18 -8.38 13.36
CA SER A 89 -18.93 -6.94 13.52
C SER A 89 -19.20 -6.16 12.23
N LYS A 90 -18.65 -6.59 11.08
CA LYS A 90 -18.86 -5.87 9.80
C LYS A 90 -20.34 -5.74 9.42
N ARG A 91 -21.15 -6.79 9.64
CA ARG A 91 -22.58 -6.81 9.31
C ARG A 91 -23.38 -5.94 10.27
N ALA A 92 -23.06 -6.01 11.56
CA ALA A 92 -23.71 -5.22 12.59
C ALA A 92 -23.44 -3.71 12.40
N ILE A 93 -22.17 -3.34 12.21
CA ILE A 93 -21.75 -1.95 11.99
C ILE A 93 -22.36 -1.40 10.70
N GLN A 94 -22.33 -2.16 9.60
CA GLN A 94 -22.92 -1.71 8.34
C GLN A 94 -24.41 -1.39 8.51
N LYS A 95 -25.17 -2.30 9.10
CA LYS A 95 -26.61 -2.12 9.32
C LYS A 95 -26.89 -0.91 10.22
N ALA A 96 -26.17 -0.80 11.34
CA ALA A 96 -26.34 0.32 12.27
C ALA A 96 -25.93 1.67 11.67
N ALA A 97 -24.90 1.70 10.82
CA ALA A 97 -24.48 2.90 10.11
C ALA A 97 -25.53 3.33 9.07
N GLU A 98 -26.07 2.38 8.31
CA GLU A 98 -27.12 2.64 7.32
C GLU A 98 -28.41 3.19 7.98
N GLU A 99 -28.80 2.64 9.13
CA GLU A 99 -29.97 3.06 9.89
C GLU A 99 -29.80 4.45 10.55
N LYS A 100 -28.62 4.73 11.14
CA LYS A 100 -28.39 5.97 11.91
C LYS A 100 -27.93 7.16 11.05
N LEU A 101 -27.20 6.90 9.96
CA LEU A 101 -26.59 7.93 9.12
C LEU A 101 -27.31 8.08 7.75
N PHE A 102 -28.35 7.28 7.50
CA PHE A 102 -29.18 7.34 6.29
C PHE A 102 -28.36 7.34 4.99
N GLY A 103 -27.44 6.38 4.86
CA GLY A 103 -26.59 6.25 3.68
C GLY A 103 -25.93 4.89 3.61
N LYS A 104 -25.41 4.50 2.46
CA LYS A 104 -24.69 3.22 2.30
C LYS A 104 -23.28 3.32 2.84
N PHE A 105 -22.86 2.35 3.64
CA PHE A 105 -21.52 2.30 4.21
C PHE A 105 -20.86 0.96 3.89
N ASN A 106 -19.57 1.01 3.61
CA ASN A 106 -18.71 -0.16 3.51
C ASN A 106 -17.94 -0.31 4.81
N VAL A 107 -17.85 -1.55 5.31
CA VAL A 107 -17.15 -1.87 6.55
C VAL A 107 -16.20 -3.03 6.33
N ILE A 108 -14.95 -2.84 6.73
CA ILE A 108 -13.88 -3.85 6.68
C ILE A 108 -13.43 -4.10 8.11
N CYS A 109 -13.46 -5.36 8.56
CA CYS A 109 -12.99 -5.75 9.89
C CYS A 109 -12.00 -6.91 9.79
N ALA A 110 -10.92 -6.88 10.57
CA ALA A 110 -9.93 -7.95 10.60
C ALA A 110 -9.31 -8.13 12.00
N LYS A 111 -8.78 -9.32 12.27
CA LYS A 111 -8.06 -9.70 13.51
C LYS A 111 -6.54 -9.48 13.44
N GLY A 112 -6.08 -8.65 12.50
CA GLY A 112 -4.67 -8.45 12.22
C GLY A 112 -4.47 -7.34 11.19
N ASP A 113 -3.24 -7.17 10.73
CA ASP A 113 -2.87 -6.07 9.84
C ASP A 113 -3.43 -6.31 8.43
N PHE A 114 -4.13 -5.32 7.90
CA PHE A 114 -4.56 -5.27 6.51
C PHE A 114 -4.29 -3.88 5.94
N THR A 115 -3.92 -3.82 4.67
CA THR A 115 -3.72 -2.57 3.95
C THR A 115 -4.80 -2.42 2.89
N TYR A 116 -5.38 -1.23 2.81
CA TYR A 116 -6.43 -0.92 1.85
C TYR A 116 -6.41 0.57 1.51
N ILE A 117 -6.82 0.91 0.28
CA ILE A 117 -6.92 2.29 -0.19
C ILE A 117 -8.37 2.52 -0.61
N ALA A 118 -9.00 3.54 -0.03
CA ALA A 118 -10.32 4.02 -0.41
C ALA A 118 -10.32 5.53 -0.58
N TYR A 119 -10.99 5.99 -1.64
CA TYR A 119 -11.36 7.39 -1.79
C TYR A 119 -12.74 7.59 -1.15
N THR A 120 -12.79 8.42 -0.11
CA THR A 120 -14.00 8.66 0.67
C THR A 120 -13.90 10.00 1.38
N GLU A 121 -15.03 10.68 1.52
CA GLU A 121 -15.15 11.90 2.30
C GLU A 121 -15.52 11.62 3.77
N THR A 122 -16.08 10.45 4.07
CA THR A 122 -16.52 10.08 5.43
C THR A 122 -15.95 8.72 5.80
N TYR A 123 -15.11 8.67 6.82
CA TYR A 123 -14.46 7.45 7.28
C TYR A 123 -14.16 7.47 8.78
N CYS A 124 -14.07 6.28 9.34
CA CYS A 124 -13.60 6.09 10.71
C CYS A 124 -13.01 4.71 10.90
N GLN A 125 -11.92 4.64 11.67
CA GLN A 125 -11.35 3.40 12.17
C GLN A 125 -11.55 3.33 13.69
N ALA A 126 -11.92 2.16 14.19
CA ALA A 126 -11.82 1.86 15.61
C ALA A 126 -11.35 0.42 15.80
N SER A 127 -10.61 0.19 16.87
CA SER A 127 -10.07 -1.11 17.25
C SER A 127 -10.47 -1.45 18.67
N ASN A 128 -10.75 -2.73 18.90
CA ASN A 128 -10.89 -3.33 20.22
C ASN A 128 -9.71 -4.31 20.42
N GLU A 129 -9.72 -5.09 21.51
CA GLU A 129 -8.61 -5.96 21.94
C GLU A 129 -8.00 -6.80 20.79
N ASP A 130 -8.84 -7.41 19.95
CA ASP A 130 -8.40 -8.30 18.86
C ASP A 130 -8.87 -7.92 17.46
N VAL A 131 -9.82 -6.98 17.31
CA VAL A 131 -10.48 -6.68 16.02
C VAL A 131 -10.39 -5.19 15.72
N THR A 132 -9.91 -4.87 14.52
CA THR A 132 -9.91 -3.52 13.96
C THR A 132 -10.92 -3.44 12.85
N CYS A 133 -11.81 -2.45 12.93
CA CYS A 133 -12.83 -2.17 11.92
C CYS A 133 -12.63 -0.78 11.32
N TYR A 134 -12.74 -0.70 10.00
CA TYR A 134 -12.73 0.53 9.21
C TYR A 134 -14.05 0.66 8.47
N ALA A 135 -14.77 1.76 8.69
CA ALA A 135 -16.02 2.05 8.02
C ALA A 135 -15.91 3.33 7.20
N PHE A 136 -16.47 3.34 5.99
CA PHE A 136 -16.44 4.50 5.12
C PHE A 136 -17.65 4.54 4.18
N LYS A 137 -17.98 5.74 3.72
CA LYS A 137 -19.03 5.96 2.71
C LYS A 137 -18.39 6.05 1.32
N PRO A 138 -18.72 5.15 0.37
CA PRO A 138 -18.27 5.33 -1.01
C PRO A 138 -18.90 6.60 -1.60
N THR A 139 -18.08 7.42 -2.25
CA THR A 139 -18.48 8.64 -2.95
C THR A 139 -19.23 8.34 -4.25
#